data_AF-A0A2J7QJV9-F1
#
_entry.id   AF-A0A2J7QJV9-F1
#
_cell.length_a   1.000
_cell.length_b   1.000
_cell.length_c   1.000
_cell.angle_alpha   90.00
_cell.angle_beta   90.00
_cell.angle_gamma   90.00
#
_symmetry.space_group_name_H-M   'P 1'
#
loop_
_entity.id
_entity.type
_entity.pdbx_description
1 polymer ?
#
loop_
_entity_poly.entity_id
_entity_poly.type
_entity_poly.pdbx_seq_one_letter_code
_entity_poly.pdbx_strand_id
1 'polypeptide(L)'
;MVDVQRRHGQVKKPLCISKYNMFMKGVDRADQFLAYYSLPRKTVKWTKKVALDPPGRLSGDMQKHILVKIVKSEYCKKKHPSRHCRVCAEHKKKSRTAYMCNFCVIPLHKGEFLQRYQTRKYF
;
A
#
# COMPACT_ATOMS: atom_id res chain seq x y z
N MET A 1 19.45 39.46 9.25
CA MET A 1 19.11 39.21 7.82
C MET A 1 20.21 38.34 7.23
N VAL A 2 19.93 37.54 6.20
CA VAL A 2 20.85 36.63 5.54
C VAL A 2 20.86 36.96 4.05
N ASP A 3 22.05 37.12 3.47
CA ASP A 3 22.23 37.33 2.04
C ASP A 3 22.05 36.01 1.28
N VAL A 4 21.10 35.99 0.34
CA VAL A 4 20.80 34.83 -0.50
C VAL A 4 21.09 35.17 -1.95
N GLN A 5 21.97 34.37 -2.58
CA GLN A 5 22.31 34.48 -4.00
C GLN A 5 21.13 34.05 -4.88
N ARG A 6 20.68 34.89 -5.80
CA ARG A 6 19.71 34.56 -6.86
C ARG A 6 20.33 34.80 -8.24
N ARG A 7 19.66 34.28 -9.29
CA ARG A 7 20.08 34.48 -10.69
C ARG A 7 20.23 35.94 -11.12
N HIS A 8 19.52 36.87 -10.47
CA HIS A 8 19.54 38.31 -10.78
C HIS A 8 20.25 39.15 -9.69
N GLY A 9 21.08 38.53 -8.84
CA GLY A 9 21.84 39.23 -7.80
C GLY A 9 21.53 38.77 -6.36
N GLN A 10 22.20 39.40 -5.39
CA GLN A 10 22.03 39.12 -3.96
C GLN A 10 20.76 39.77 -3.40
N VAL A 11 20.03 39.03 -2.57
CA VAL A 11 18.85 39.53 -1.86
C VAL A 11 18.95 39.23 -0.37
N LYS A 12 18.75 40.25 0.47
CA LYS A 12 18.67 40.10 1.94
C LYS A 12 17.31 39.55 2.34
N LYS A 13 17.29 38.40 3.03
CA LYS A 13 16.09 37.79 3.61
C LYS A 13 16.17 37.80 5.14
N PRO A 14 15.04 37.93 5.86
CA PRO A 14 15.05 37.76 7.31
C PRO A 14 15.34 36.29 7.69
N LEU A 15 15.89 36.10 8.88
CA LEU A 15 16.40 34.80 9.34
C LEU A 15 15.28 33.76 9.44
N CYS A 16 14.08 34.18 9.87
CA CYS A 16 12.88 33.34 9.94
C CYS A 16 12.49 32.75 8.58
N ILE A 17 12.48 33.58 7.52
CA ILE A 17 12.18 33.14 6.15
C ILE A 17 13.28 32.24 5.61
N SER A 18 14.54 32.53 5.92
CA SER A 18 15.68 31.68 5.51
C SER A 18 15.55 30.28 6.12
N LYS A 19 15.32 30.19 7.45
CA LYS A 19 15.10 28.92 8.16
C LYS A 19 13.88 28.16 7.64
N TYR A 20 12.76 28.84 7.42
CA TYR A 20 11.56 28.23 6.83
C TYR A 20 11.86 27.60 5.47
N ASN A 21 12.45 28.36 4.54
CA ASN A 21 12.78 27.85 3.20
C ASN A 21 13.78 26.68 3.22
N MET A 22 14.59 26.57 4.26
CA MET A 22 15.55 25.48 4.42
C MET A 22 14.84 24.14 4.72
N PHE A 23 13.78 24.15 5.53
CA PHE A 23 13.12 22.93 6.01
C PHE A 23 11.79 22.59 5.31
N MET A 24 11.16 23.54 4.63
CA MET A 24 9.81 23.35 4.07
C MET A 24 9.73 22.43 2.84
N LYS A 25 10.84 22.20 2.14
CA LYS A 25 10.85 21.45 0.86
C LYS A 25 10.75 19.93 1.00
N GLY A 26 10.59 19.40 2.20
CA GLY A 26 10.60 17.95 2.45
C GLY A 26 9.48 17.22 1.70
N VAL A 27 8.24 17.70 1.85
CA VAL A 27 7.06 17.10 1.21
C VAL A 27 7.13 17.24 -0.30
N ASP A 28 7.41 18.44 -0.81
CA ASP A 28 7.52 18.70 -2.26
C ASP A 28 8.60 17.86 -2.92
N ARG A 29 9.75 17.69 -2.26
CA ARG A 29 10.85 16.87 -2.78
C ARG A 29 10.47 15.39 -2.81
N ALA A 30 9.76 14.89 -1.79
CA ALA A 30 9.26 13.53 -1.78
C ALA A 30 8.24 13.28 -2.91
N ASP A 31 7.32 14.22 -3.14
CA ASP A 31 6.35 14.15 -4.24
C ASP A 31 7.05 14.18 -5.61
N GLN A 32 8.08 15.02 -5.77
CA GLN A 32 8.91 15.06 -6.98
C GLN A 32 9.59 13.71 -7.26
N PHE A 33 10.13 13.05 -6.23
CA PHE A 33 10.72 11.70 -6.39
C PHE A 33 9.68 10.66 -6.79
N LEU A 34 8.46 10.74 -6.23
CA LEU A 34 7.37 9.85 -6.58
C LEU A 34 6.86 10.06 -8.02
N ALA A 35 6.87 11.30 -8.50
CA ALA A 35 6.53 11.62 -9.88
C ALA A 35 7.52 11.03 -10.89
N TYR A 36 8.82 11.11 -10.59
CA TYR A 36 9.87 10.56 -11.45
C TYR A 36 9.79 9.03 -11.55
N TYR A 37 9.54 8.34 -10.44
CA TYR A 37 9.32 6.88 -10.40
C TYR A 37 7.83 6.53 -10.17
N SER A 38 6.97 6.96 -11.09
CA SER A 38 5.53 6.79 -10.94
C SER A 38 5.06 5.33 -11.03
N LEU A 39 4.65 4.79 -9.87
CA LEU A 39 4.00 3.48 -9.73
C LEU A 39 2.49 3.45 -10.11
N PRO A 40 1.69 4.51 -9.89
CA PRO A 40 0.24 4.46 -10.12
C PRO A 40 -0.14 4.30 -11.60
N ARG A 41 -1.10 3.41 -11.88
CA ARG A 41 -1.67 3.19 -13.22
C ARG A 41 -3.04 3.86 -13.36
N LYS A 42 -3.44 4.22 -14.59
CA LYS A 42 -4.81 4.69 -14.87
C LYS A 42 -5.80 3.58 -14.50
N THR A 43 -6.70 3.85 -13.56
CA THR A 43 -7.75 2.91 -13.12
C THR A 43 -9.04 3.68 -12.83
N VAL A 44 -10.19 3.05 -13.10
CA VAL A 44 -11.52 3.63 -12.87
C VAL A 44 -11.88 3.67 -11.37
N LYS A 45 -11.34 2.72 -10.58
CA LYS A 45 -11.65 2.60 -9.15
C LYS A 45 -10.56 3.27 -8.31
N TRP A 46 -10.88 4.37 -7.64
CA TRP A 46 -9.92 5.13 -6.82
C TRP A 46 -9.21 4.28 -5.76
N THR A 47 -9.90 3.29 -5.19
CA THR A 47 -9.32 2.37 -4.18
C THR A 47 -8.12 1.59 -4.69
N LYS A 48 -8.05 1.33 -6.01
CA LYS A 48 -6.89 0.68 -6.63
C LYS A 48 -5.66 1.58 -6.71
N LYS A 49 -5.80 2.91 -6.57
CA LYS A 49 -4.65 3.82 -6.50
C LYS A 49 -3.94 3.76 -5.13
N VAL A 50 -4.68 3.42 -4.07
CA VAL A 50 -4.15 3.34 -2.69
C VAL A 50 -3.71 1.92 -2.34
N ALA A 51 -4.34 0.91 -2.94
CA ALA A 51 -4.01 -0.49 -2.69
C ALA A 51 -2.74 -0.90 -3.44
N LEU A 52 -1.59 -0.77 -2.78
CA LEU A 52 -0.36 -1.43 -3.20
C LEU A 52 -0.49 -2.94 -2.98
N ASP A 53 -0.02 -3.74 -3.95
CA ASP A 53 0.07 -5.19 -3.78
C ASP A 53 1.06 -5.50 -2.62
N PRO A 54 0.78 -6.49 -1.76
CA PRO A 54 1.71 -6.87 -0.71
C PRO A 54 3.07 -7.27 -1.29
N PRO A 55 4.19 -6.88 -0.64
CA PRO A 55 5.51 -7.28 -1.07
C PRO A 55 5.60 -8.82 -1.09
N GLY A 56 6.20 -9.39 -2.13
CA GLY A 56 6.36 -10.84 -2.27
C GLY A 56 5.07 -11.62 -2.57
N ARG A 57 3.96 -10.96 -2.97
CA ARG A 57 2.75 -11.65 -3.48
C ARG A 57 3.09 -12.66 -4.57
N LEU A 58 3.96 -12.28 -5.52
CA LEU A 58 4.36 -13.10 -6.67
C LEU A 58 5.71 -13.82 -6.46
N SER A 59 6.18 -13.94 -5.21
CA SER A 59 7.53 -14.47 -4.93
C SER A 59 7.70 -15.95 -5.29
N GLY A 60 6.63 -16.69 -5.59
CA GLY A 60 6.68 -18.13 -5.88
C GLY A 60 6.95 -19.02 -4.64
N ASP A 61 7.44 -18.43 -3.54
CA ASP A 61 7.78 -19.12 -2.29
C ASP A 61 6.54 -19.54 -1.48
N MET A 62 5.87 -20.63 -1.88
CA MET A 62 4.65 -21.13 -1.21
C MET A 62 4.84 -21.39 0.29
N GLN A 63 6.07 -21.70 0.73
CA GLN A 63 6.42 -21.93 2.14
C GLN A 63 6.17 -20.71 3.03
N LYS A 64 6.35 -19.49 2.51
CA LYS A 64 6.12 -18.25 3.28
C LYS A 64 4.64 -17.92 3.41
N HIS A 65 3.82 -18.42 2.51
CA HIS A 65 2.41 -18.05 2.42
C HIS A 65 1.49 -19.06 3.08
N ILE A 66 1.56 -19.17 4.39
CA ILE A 66 0.74 -20.12 5.17
C ILE A 66 -0.62 -19.48 5.50
N LEU A 67 -1.71 -20.23 5.31
CA LEU A 67 -3.05 -19.83 5.71
C LEU A 67 -3.29 -20.13 7.19
N VAL A 68 -3.55 -19.07 7.96
CA VAL A 68 -3.86 -19.14 9.40
C VAL A 68 -5.32 -18.75 9.63
N LYS A 69 -5.95 -19.33 10.66
CA LYS A 69 -7.31 -18.92 11.06
C LYS A 69 -7.28 -17.49 11.61
N ILE A 70 -8.28 -16.70 11.25
CA ILE A 70 -8.42 -15.33 11.75
C ILE A 70 -8.68 -15.38 13.25
N VAL A 71 -7.77 -14.80 14.03
CA VAL A 71 -7.90 -14.67 15.48
C VAL A 71 -9.00 -13.66 15.79
N LYS A 72 -9.79 -13.94 16.83
CA LYS A 72 -10.83 -13.04 17.31
C LYS A 72 -10.17 -11.82 17.96
N SER A 73 -10.51 -10.63 17.48
CA SER A 73 -10.17 -9.38 18.16
C SER A 73 -11.09 -9.18 19.36
N GLU A 74 -10.58 -8.53 20.40
CA GLU A 74 -11.34 -8.15 21.62
C GLU A 74 -12.64 -7.43 21.30
N TYR A 75 -12.64 -6.60 20.25
CA TYR A 75 -13.81 -5.83 19.80
C TYR A 75 -14.78 -6.65 18.92
N CYS A 76 -14.40 -7.84 18.47
CA CYS A 76 -15.22 -8.64 17.57
C CYS A 76 -16.25 -9.47 18.34
N LYS A 77 -17.53 -9.12 18.18
CA LYS A 77 -18.66 -9.85 18.80
C LYS A 77 -18.90 -11.26 18.24
N LYS A 78 -18.34 -11.60 17.07
CA LYS A 78 -18.59 -12.90 16.41
C LYS A 78 -17.70 -14.00 17.01
N LYS A 79 -18.30 -15.17 17.28
CA LYS A 79 -17.56 -16.37 17.73
C LYS A 79 -16.51 -16.82 16.70
N HIS A 80 -16.86 -16.80 15.41
CA HIS A 80 -15.98 -17.13 14.31
C HIS A 80 -15.89 -15.96 13.32
N PRO A 81 -14.82 -15.14 13.36
CA PRO A 81 -14.68 -14.03 12.44
C PRO A 81 -14.43 -14.53 11.02
N SER A 82 -15.09 -13.90 10.04
CA SER A 82 -14.89 -14.17 8.62
C SER A 82 -14.80 -12.88 7.82
N ARG A 83 -13.98 -12.90 6.77
CA ARG A 83 -13.73 -11.77 5.86
C ARG A 83 -14.03 -12.17 4.41
N HIS A 84 -14.19 -11.21 3.52
CA HIS A 84 -14.40 -11.51 2.10
C HIS A 84 -13.11 -12.01 1.46
N CYS A 85 -13.21 -13.11 0.70
CA CYS A 85 -12.07 -13.65 -0.04
C CYS A 85 -11.68 -12.69 -1.17
N ARG A 86 -10.38 -12.37 -1.29
CA ARG A 86 -9.90 -11.45 -2.34
C ARG A 86 -10.16 -12.00 -3.75
N VAL A 87 -9.80 -13.26 -4.00
CA VAL A 87 -9.96 -13.90 -5.32
C VAL A 87 -11.44 -14.03 -5.69
N CYS A 88 -12.31 -14.38 -4.73
CA CYS A 88 -13.74 -14.50 -5.03
C CYS A 88 -14.40 -13.14 -5.30
N ALA A 89 -13.94 -12.08 -4.62
CA ALA A 89 -14.43 -10.72 -4.87
C ALA A 89 -14.13 -10.27 -6.31
N GLU A 90 -13.00 -10.65 -6.89
CA GLU A 90 -12.66 -10.39 -8.29
C GLU A 90 -13.60 -11.12 -9.25
N HIS A 91 -13.95 -12.36 -8.95
CA HIS A 91 -14.99 -13.12 -9.68
C HIS A 91 -16.43 -12.71 -9.36
N LYS A 92 -16.65 -11.57 -8.69
CA LYS A 92 -17.97 -11.06 -8.26
C LYS A 92 -18.76 -12.05 -7.37
N LYS A 93 -18.09 -13.02 -6.74
CA LYS A 93 -18.69 -13.97 -5.80
C LYS A 93 -18.61 -13.43 -4.38
N LYS A 94 -19.75 -13.35 -3.70
CA LYS A 94 -19.84 -12.92 -2.28
C LYS A 94 -19.50 -14.08 -1.33
N SER A 95 -18.26 -14.60 -1.40
CA SER A 95 -17.81 -15.67 -0.51
C SER A 95 -16.96 -15.12 0.65
N ARG A 96 -17.12 -15.72 1.84
CA ARG A 96 -16.38 -15.35 3.05
C ARG A 96 -15.43 -16.46 3.50
N THR A 97 -14.27 -16.10 4.01
CA THR A 97 -13.23 -16.99 4.53
C THR A 97 -13.00 -16.74 6.01
N ALA A 98 -12.69 -17.80 6.76
CA ALA A 98 -12.17 -17.70 8.12
C ALA A 98 -10.63 -17.76 8.17
N TYR A 99 -9.97 -17.76 7.02
CA TYR A 99 -8.54 -17.91 6.85
C TYR A 99 -7.92 -16.66 6.22
N MET A 100 -6.70 -16.35 6.63
CA MET A 100 -5.87 -15.28 6.09
C MET A 100 -4.46 -15.80 5.84
N CYS A 101 -3.81 -15.31 4.78
CA CYS A 101 -2.39 -15.55 4.56
C CYS A 101 -1.58 -14.76 5.59
N ASN A 102 -0.66 -15.42 6.29
CA ASN A 102 0.17 -14.78 7.32
C ASN A 102 1.12 -13.71 6.73
N PHE A 103 1.67 -13.98 5.54
CA PHE A 103 2.63 -13.10 4.90
C PHE A 103 1.97 -11.93 4.15
N CYS A 104 0.97 -12.23 3.30
CA CYS A 104 0.26 -11.19 2.55
C CYS A 104 -0.80 -10.44 3.36
N VAL A 105 -1.21 -10.97 4.53
CA VAL A 105 -2.30 -10.42 5.36
C VAL A 105 -3.63 -10.31 4.57
N ILE A 106 -3.88 -11.28 3.68
CA ILE A 106 -5.06 -11.26 2.79
C ILE A 106 -5.97 -12.46 3.07
N PRO A 107 -7.30 -12.25 3.16
CA PRO A 107 -8.25 -13.34 3.34
C PRO A 107 -8.40 -14.17 2.06
N LEU A 108 -8.15 -15.48 2.17
CA LEU A 108 -8.21 -16.43 1.06
C LEU A 108 -8.82 -17.76 1.53
N HIS A 109 -9.37 -18.52 0.58
CA HIS A 109 -9.84 -19.89 0.81
C HIS A 109 -8.65 -20.86 0.78
N LYS A 110 -8.81 -22.04 1.42
CA LYS A 110 -7.82 -23.11 1.34
C LYS A 110 -7.70 -23.68 -0.07
N GLY A 111 -6.53 -24.22 -0.40
CA GLY A 111 -6.27 -24.91 -1.67
C GLY A 111 -5.95 -23.95 -2.82
N GLU A 112 -6.52 -24.24 -3.99
CA GLU A 112 -6.29 -23.58 -5.29
C GLU A 112 -6.33 -22.04 -5.25
N PHE A 113 -7.09 -21.44 -4.33
CA PHE A 113 -7.22 -19.99 -4.24
C PHE A 113 -5.93 -19.29 -3.77
N LEU A 114 -5.16 -19.94 -2.90
CA LEU A 114 -3.87 -19.44 -2.43
C LEU A 114 -2.85 -19.44 -3.56
N GLN A 115 -2.72 -20.59 -4.23
CA GLN A 115 -1.79 -20.79 -5.34
C GLN A 115 -2.11 -19.85 -6.50
N ARG A 116 -3.39 -19.70 -6.86
CA ARG A 116 -3.81 -18.71 -7.88
C ARG A 116 -3.35 -17.32 -7.50
N TYR A 117 -3.65 -16.87 -6.27
CA TYR A 117 -3.32 -15.53 -5.78
C TYR A 117 -1.81 -15.20 -5.86
N GLN A 118 -0.95 -16.19 -5.65
CA GLN A 118 0.51 -16.03 -5.71
C GLN A 118 1.14 -16.21 -7.09
N THR A 119 0.45 -16.89 -8.01
CA THR A 119 1.01 -17.19 -9.35
C THR A 119 0.54 -16.22 -10.42
N ARG A 120 -0.67 -15.65 -10.29
CA ARG A 120 -1.24 -14.76 -11.32
C ARG A 120 -1.11 -13.29 -10.93
N LYS A 121 -0.57 -12.49 -11.85
CA LYS A 121 -0.45 -11.03 -11.69
C LYS A 121 -1.77 -10.29 -11.84
N TYR A 122 -2.66 -10.79 -12.69
CA TYR A 122 -3.94 -10.16 -13.05
C TYR A 122 -5.12 -11.09 -12.74
N PHE A 123 -6.19 -10.50 -12.22
CA PHE A 123 -7.48 -11.11 -11.91
C PHE A 123 -8.61 -10.14 -12.21
#